data_AF-A0A3D5NS64-F1
#
_entry.id   AF-A0A3D5NS64-F1
#
_cell.length_a   1.000
_cell.length_b   1.000
_cell.length_c   1.000
_cell.angle_alpha   90.00
_cell.angle_beta   90.00
_cell.angle_gamma   90.00
#
_symmetry.space_group_name_H-M   'P 1'
#
loop_
_entity.id
_entity.type
_entity.pdbx_description
1 polymer ?
#
loop_
_entity_poly.entity_id
_entity_poly.type
_entity_poly.pdbx_seq_one_letter_code
_entity_poly.pdbx_strand_id
1 'polypeptide(L)' 'MKSTKVIVDILFVAVFLLITFFGIGPVLFADGSDQERLITLMVVLLIYALWFVLLMLWRRKSKTLKV' A
#
# COMPACT_ATOMS: atom_id res chain seq x y z
N MET A 1 -8.92 -5.68 -23.12
CA MET A 1 -9.05 -4.57 -22.13
C MET A 1 -9.48 -5.00 -20.72
N LYS A 2 -10.20 -6.13 -20.51
CA LYS A 2 -10.54 -6.65 -19.16
C LYS A 2 -9.31 -7.20 -18.41
N SER A 3 -8.46 -7.97 -19.07
CA SER A 3 -7.31 -8.66 -18.45
C SER A 3 -6.27 -7.71 -17.86
N THR A 4 -6.00 -6.58 -18.52
CA THR A 4 -5.05 -5.56 -18.03
C THR A 4 -5.49 -4.94 -16.69
N LYS A 5 -6.80 -4.70 -16.51
CA LYS A 5 -7.33 -4.17 -15.24
C LYS A 5 -7.15 -5.18 -14.10
N VAL A 6 -7.40 -6.45 -14.38
CA VAL A 6 -7.19 -7.54 -13.42
C VAL A 6 -5.72 -7.66 -13.01
N ILE A 7 -4.79 -7.55 -13.96
CA ILE A 7 -3.35 -7.60 -13.66
C ILE A 7 -2.95 -6.44 -12.75
N VAL A 8 -3.42 -5.22 -13.02
CA VAL A 8 -3.10 -4.05 -12.20
C VAL A 8 -3.73 -4.17 -10.80
N ASP A 9 -4.96 -4.67 -10.69
CA ASP A 9 -5.61 -4.88 -9.39
C ASP A 9 -4.88 -5.96 -8.58
N ILE A 10 -4.43 -7.05 -9.21
CA ILE A 10 -3.58 -8.07 -8.57
C ILE A 10 -2.26 -7.45 -8.10
N LEU A 11 -1.64 -6.58 -8.92
CA LEU A 11 -0.41 -5.89 -8.54
C LEU A 11 -0.63 -5.00 -7.32
N PHE A 12 -1.74 -4.26 -7.26
CA PHE A 12 -2.09 -3.47 -6.07
C PHE A 12 -2.20 -4.37 -4.84
N VAL A 13 -2.90 -5.49 -4.92
CA VAL A 13 -3.02 -6.44 -3.80
C VAL A 13 -1.65 -6.98 -3.38
N ALA A 14 -0.81 -7.37 -4.33
CA ALA A 14 0.54 -7.85 -4.04
C ALA A 14 1.38 -6.78 -3.33
N VAL A 15 1.36 -5.54 -3.81
CA VAL A 15 2.06 -4.41 -3.18
C VAL A 15 1.51 -4.14 -1.76
N PHE A 16 0.19 -4.24 -1.55
CA PHE A 16 -0.40 -4.09 -0.22
C PHE A 16 0.09 -5.17 0.76
N LEU A 17 0.16 -6.42 0.30
CA LEU A 17 0.70 -7.52 1.11
C LEU A 17 2.17 -7.30 1.44
N LEU A 18 2.97 -6.83 0.47
CA LEU A 18 4.36 -6.47 0.69
C LEU A 18 4.50 -5.35 1.72
N ILE A 19 3.75 -4.25 1.59
CA ILE A 19 3.77 -3.15 2.58
C ILE A 19 3.36 -3.65 3.96
N THR A 20 2.41 -4.58 4.03
CA THR A 20 1.97 -5.15 5.32
C THR A 20 3.07 -6.00 5.94
N PHE A 21 3.65 -6.93 5.19
CA PHE A 21 4.68 -7.83 5.71
C PHE A 21 5.97 -7.08 6.04
N PHE A 22 6.44 -6.23 5.14
CA PHE A 22 7.69 -5.48 5.27
C PHE A 22 7.56 -4.17 6.04
N GLY A 23 6.36 -3.61 6.20
CA GLY A 23 6.14 -2.37 6.96
C GLY A 23 5.77 -2.65 8.41
N ILE A 24 4.74 -3.46 8.65
CA ILE A 24 4.33 -3.81 10.03
C ILE A 24 5.38 -4.72 10.69
N GLY A 25 6.04 -5.61 9.93
CA GLY A 25 7.08 -6.51 10.45
C GLY A 25 8.17 -5.79 11.25
N PRO A 26 8.87 -4.79 10.68
CA PRO A 26 9.84 -3.99 11.42
C PRO A 26 9.26 -3.27 12.63
N VAL A 27 8.01 -2.79 12.60
CA VAL A 27 7.41 -2.14 13.77
C VAL A 27 7.21 -3.13 14.93
N LEU A 28 6.84 -4.37 14.61
CA LEU A 28 6.59 -5.41 15.61
C LEU A 28 7.87 -6.06 16.13
N PHE A 29 8.88 -6.22 15.26
CA PHE A 29 10.09 -7.01 15.55
C PHE A 29 11.37 -6.18 15.66
N ALA A 30 11.35 -4.86 15.46
CA ALA A 30 12.52 -4.03 15.72
C ALA A 30 12.84 -4.04 17.21
N ASP A 31 14.08 -4.42 17.54
CA ASP A 31 14.67 -4.34 18.87
C ASP A 31 15.09 -2.89 19.25
N GLY A 32 14.44 -1.90 18.62
CA GLY A 32 14.69 -0.49 18.84
C GLY A 32 13.87 0.07 20.01
N SER A 33 14.20 1.28 20.44
CA SER A 33 13.43 1.98 21.47
C SER A 33 11.98 2.22 21.01
N ASP A 34 11.06 2.40 21.95
CA ASP A 34 9.65 2.70 21.62
C ASP A 34 9.50 3.92 20.71
N GLN A 35 10.41 4.89 20.81
CA GLN A 35 10.46 6.06 19.93
C GLN A 35 10.82 5.68 18.47
N GLU A 36 11.80 4.81 18.26
CA GLU A 36 12.19 4.35 16.91
C GLU A 36 11.07 3.52 16.26
N ARG A 37 10.37 2.70 17.06
CA ARG A 37 9.20 1.95 16.63
C ARG A 37 8.05 2.88 16.22
N LEU A 38 7.82 3.95 16.96
CA LEU A 38 6.80 4.95 16.64
C LEU A 38 7.13 5.71 15.34
N ILE A 39 8.40 6.08 15.13
CA ILE A 39 8.85 6.71 13.88
C ILE A 39 8.67 5.75 12.71
N THR A 40 9.07 4.49 12.87
CA THR A 40 8.89 3.45 11.84
C THR A 40 7.41 3.26 11.52
N LEU A 41 6.54 3.22 12.53
CA LEU A 41 5.09 3.12 12.34
C LEU A 41 4.55 4.32 11.56
N MET A 42 4.98 5.55 11.88
CA MET A 42 4.56 6.74 11.14
C MET A 42 4.95 6.67 9.66
N VAL A 43 6.17 6.22 9.34
CA VAL A 43 6.62 6.03 7.96
C VAL A 43 5.74 4.99 7.24
N VAL A 44 5.45 3.86 7.89
CA VAL A 44 4.60 2.80 7.31
C VAL A 44 3.18 3.32 7.06
N LEU A 45 2.60 4.09 7.98
CA LEU A 45 1.28 4.71 7.79
C LEU A 45 1.26 5.71 6.62
N LEU A 46 2.33 6.49 6.42
CA LEU A 46 2.45 7.37 5.25
C LEU A 46 2.52 6.59 3.94
N ILE A 47 3.25 5.47 3.92
CA ILE A 47 3.31 4.57 2.76
C ILE A 47 1.91 4.00 2.46
N TYR A 48 1.15 3.58 3.47
CA TYR A 48 -0.23 3.13 3.29
C TYR A 48 -1.14 4.21 2.75
N ALA A 49 -1.03 5.44 3.27
CA ALA A 49 -1.82 6.58 2.78
C ALA A 49 -1.54 6.85 1.30
N LEU A 50 -0.26 6.86 0.91
CA LEU A 50 0.14 7.05 -0.48
C LEU A 50 -0.38 5.92 -1.38
N TRP A 51 -0.22 4.66 -0.95
CA TRP A 51 -0.73 3.50 -1.67
C TRP A 51 -2.25 3.57 -1.87
N PHE A 52 -2.99 3.97 -0.84
CA PHE A 52 -4.44 4.11 -0.91
C PHE A 52 -4.87 5.22 -1.88
N VAL A 53 -4.17 6.36 -1.89
CA VAL A 53 -4.40 7.44 -2.85
C VAL A 53 -4.18 6.94 -4.28
N LEU A 54 -3.08 6.22 -4.54
CA LEU A 54 -2.79 5.65 -5.86
C LEU A 54 -3.89 4.68 -6.33
N LEU A 55 -4.36 3.82 -5.44
CA LEU A 55 -5.48 2.92 -5.72
C LEU A 55 -6.76 3.71 -6.05
N MET A 56 -7.06 4.76 -5.28
CA MET A 56 -8.23 5.60 -5.52
C MET A 56 -8.15 6.29 -6.88
N LEU A 57 -7.00 6.85 -7.26
CA LEU A 57 -6.79 7.48 -8.56
C LEU A 57 -6.92 6.48 -9.71
N TRP A 58 -6.36 5.27 -9.56
CA TRP A 58 -6.49 4.18 -10.52
C TRP A 58 -7.96 3.79 -10.74
N ARG A 59 -8.73 3.63 -9.65
CA ARG A 59 -10.16 3.28 -9.73
C ARG A 59 -11.00 4.39 -10.35
N ARG A 60 -10.67 5.67 -10.09
CA ARG A 60 -11.33 6.82 -10.75
C ARG A 60 -11.10 6.79 -12.26
N LYS A 61 -9.83 6.69 -12.70
CA LYS A 61 -9.47 6.62 -14.13
C LYS A 61 -10.13 5.42 -14.84
N SER A 62 -10.19 4.28 -14.15
CA SER A 62 -10.79 3.05 -14.69
C SER A 62 -12.32 3.09 -14.83
N LYS A 63 -13.02 3.96 -14.09
CA LYS A 63 -14.46 4.24 -14.26
C LYS A 63 -14.72 5.17 -15.44
N THR A 64 -13.92 6.22 -15.61
CA THR A 64 -14.06 7.18 -16.73
C THR A 64 -13.84 6.51 -18.09
N LEU A 65 -12.91 5.56 -18.20
CA LEU A 65 -12.65 4.79 -19.43
C LEU A 65 -13.73 3.73 -19.77
N LYS A 66 -14.84 3.70 -19.03
CA LYS A 66 -15.97 2.78 -19.25
C LYS A 66 -17.26 3.52 -19.66
N VAL A 67 -17.24 4.86 -19.69
CA VAL A 67 -18.30 5.72 -20.25
C VAL A 67 -17.98 5.96 -21.72
#